data_AF-A0A1W9M333-F1
#
_entry.id   AF-A0A1W9M333-F1
#
_cell.length_a   1.000
_cell.length_b   1.000
_cell.length_c   1.000
_cell.angle_alpha   90.00
_cell.angle_beta   90.00
_cell.angle_gamma   90.00
#
_symmetry.space_group_name_H-M   'P 1'
#
loop_
_entity.id
_entity.type
_entity.pdbx_description
1 polymer ?
#
loop_
_entity_poly.entity_id
_entity_poly.type
_entity_poly.pdbx_seq_one_letter_code
_entity_poly.pdbx_strand_id
1 'polypeptide(L)' 'DRTINVVVSPDDLATRRREEEARGKEAFQPRRQRAISPALRAYAQFAASADRGAVRLLPE' A
#
# COMPACT_ATOMS: atom_id res chain seq x y z
N ASP A 1 -0.04 -22.63 -14.34
CA ASP A 1 -0.44 -21.20 -14.37
C ASP A 1 0.52 -20.31 -13.58
N ARG A 2 0.71 -19.07 -14.02
CA ARG A 2 1.55 -18.05 -13.36
C ARG A 2 0.66 -17.14 -12.50
N THR A 3 0.03 -17.71 -11.48
CA THR A 3 -1.02 -17.06 -10.69
C THR A 3 -0.66 -17.01 -9.21
N ILE A 4 -1.05 -15.92 -8.54
CA ILE A 4 -1.04 -15.80 -7.08
C ILE A 4 -2.48 -15.59 -6.65
N ASN A 5 -3.04 -16.56 -5.92
CA ASN A 5 -4.39 -16.50 -5.39
C ASN A 5 -4.35 -16.45 -3.86
N VAL A 6 -5.12 -15.54 -3.28
CA VAL A 6 -5.35 -15.54 -1.84
C VAL A 6 -6.51 -16.49 -1.53
N VAL A 7 -6.25 -17.54 -0.74
CA VAL A 7 -7.22 -18.61 -0.45
C VAL A 7 -8.16 -18.18 0.68
N VAL A 8 -8.95 -17.14 0.43
CA VAL A 8 -9.98 -16.61 1.33
C VAL A 8 -11.22 -16.26 0.52
N SER A 9 -12.39 -16.23 1.17
CA SER A 9 -13.62 -15.89 0.49
C SER A 9 -13.66 -14.40 0.09
N PRO A 10 -14.45 -14.03 -0.93
CA PRO A 10 -14.70 -12.61 -1.25
C PRO A 10 -15.31 -11.84 -0.09
N ASP A 11 -16.18 -12.48 0.70
CA ASP A 11 -16.85 -11.88 1.85
C ASP A 11 -15.88 -11.57 3.00
N ASP A 12 -14.89 -12.43 3.22
CA ASP A 12 -13.83 -12.17 4.20
C ASP A 12 -12.98 -10.96 3.79
N LEU A 13 -12.64 -10.86 2.50
CA LEU A 13 -11.90 -9.71 1.98
C LEU A 13 -12.71 -8.41 2.11
N ALA A 14 -14.01 -8.46 1.78
CA ALA A 14 -14.91 -7.32 1.93
C ALA A 14 -15.05 -6.91 3.40
N THR A 15 -15.11 -7.86 4.32
CA THR A 15 -15.17 -7.61 5.76
C THR A 15 -13.89 -6.95 6.26
N ARG A 16 -12.71 -7.50 5.92
CA ARG A 16 -11.42 -6.88 6.28
C ARG A 16 -11.27 -5.47 5.72
N ARG A 17 -11.75 -5.22 4.50
CA ARG A 17 -11.73 -3.88 3.91
C ARG A 17 -12.62 -2.91 4.69
N ARG A 18 -13.84 -3.30 5.04
CA ARG A 18 -14.76 -2.47 5.84
C ARG A 18 -14.18 -2.16 7.22
N GLU A 19 -13.59 -3.16 7.88
CA GLU A 19 -12.91 -2.97 9.17
C GLU A 19 -11.73 -1.98 9.05
N GLU A 20 -10.96 -2.05 7.97
CA GLU A 20 -9.84 -1.15 7.74
C GLU A 20 -10.33 0.28 7.43
N GLU A 21 -11.33 0.44 6.57
CA GLU A 21 -11.96 1.73 6.24
C GLU A 21 -12.59 2.40 7.48
N ALA A 22 -13.14 1.60 8.41
CA ALA A 22 -13.68 2.09 9.68
C ALA A 22 -12.62 2.76 10.58
N ARG A 23 -11.33 2.53 10.34
CA ARG A 23 -10.23 3.24 11.03
C ARG A 23 -10.07 4.69 10.57
N GLY A 24 -10.81 5.13 9.55
CA GLY A 24 -10.85 6.52 9.10
C GLY A 24 -9.48 7.03 8.65
N LYS A 25 -8.99 8.10 9.28
CA LYS A 25 -7.68 8.69 8.92
C LYS A 25 -6.51 7.73 9.09
N GLU A 26 -6.63 6.74 9.96
CA GLU A 26 -5.59 5.73 10.17
C GLU A 26 -5.73 4.50 9.27
N ALA A 27 -6.74 4.46 8.39
CA ALA A 27 -6.94 3.37 7.45
C ALA A 27 -5.76 3.25 6.48
N PHE A 28 -5.37 2.02 6.19
CA PHE A 28 -4.24 1.63 5.35
C PHE A 28 -2.89 2.19 5.82
N GLN A 29 -2.81 2.67 7.07
CA GLN A 29 -1.57 3.10 7.69
C GLN A 29 -0.99 2.00 8.58
N PRO A 30 0.30 1.66 8.42
CA PRO A 30 0.95 0.65 9.24
C PRO A 30 1.17 1.15 10.68
N ARG A 31 0.67 0.41 11.66
CA ARG A 31 0.87 0.69 13.09
C ARG A 31 2.24 0.17 13.56
N ARG A 32 3.31 0.92 13.24
CA ARG A 32 4.70 0.56 13.61
C ARG A 32 5.54 1.79 13.95
N GLN A 33 6.50 1.64 14.86
CA GLN A 33 7.53 2.65 15.12
C GLN A 33 8.76 2.35 14.25
N ARG A 34 9.04 3.20 13.25
CA ARG A 34 10.21 3.06 12.37
C ARG A 34 10.79 4.44 12.05
N ALA A 35 12.10 4.59 12.16
CA ALA A 35 12.80 5.78 11.68
C ALA A 35 12.83 5.79 10.14
N ILE A 36 12.38 6.89 9.54
CA ILE A 36 12.36 7.07 8.08
C ILE A 36 13.18 8.30 7.73
N SER A 37 14.26 8.09 6.97
CA SER A 37 15.16 9.15 6.53
C SER A 37 14.47 10.10 5.54
N PRO A 38 14.94 11.36 5.42
CA PRO A 38 14.40 12.30 4.44
C PRO A 38 14.41 11.77 3.00
N ALA A 39 15.50 11.09 2.60
CA ALA A 39 15.62 10.49 1.27
C ALA A 39 14.55 9.42 1.00
N LEU A 40 14.24 8.56 1.98
CA LEU A 40 13.19 7.55 1.84
C LEU A 40 11.79 8.15 1.76
N ARG A 41 11.54 9.26 2.47
CA ARG A 41 10.27 10.00 2.34
C ARG A 41 10.10 10.58 0.94
N ALA A 42 11.15 11.21 0.41
CA ALA A 42 11.14 11.74 -0.95
C ALA A 42 10.93 10.63 -1.99
N TYR A 43 11.66 9.51 -1.90
CA TYR A 43 11.48 8.38 -2.81
C TYR A 43 10.03 7.88 -2.83
N ALA A 44 9.43 7.66 -1.65
CA ALA A 44 8.06 7.14 -1.54
C ALA A 44 7.00 8.07 -2.17
N GLN A 45 7.27 9.38 -2.28
CA GLN A 45 6.34 10.34 -2.85
C GLN A 45 6.35 10.34 -4.39
N PHE A 46 7.43 9.89 -5.02
CA PHE A 46 7.61 9.95 -6.48
C PHE A 46 7.74 8.58 -7.15
N ALA A 47 7.94 7.50 -6.40
CA ALA A 47 8.15 6.17 -6.96
C ALA A 47 6.87 5.63 -7.64
N ALA A 48 7.00 5.20 -8.90
CA ALA A 48 5.98 4.44 -9.59
C ALA A 48 5.85 3.02 -9.01
N SER A 49 4.76 2.35 -9.36
CA SER A 49 4.59 0.93 -9.05
C SER A 49 5.69 0.07 -9.72
N ALA A 50 6.02 -1.06 -9.10
CA ALA A 50 7.11 -1.94 -9.54
C ALA A 50 6.84 -2.59 -10.91
N ASP A 51 5.57 -2.81 -11.27
CA ASP A 51 5.17 -3.26 -12.61
C ASP A 51 5.54 -2.24 -13.71
N ARG A 52 5.62 -0.96 -13.36
CA ARG A 52 6.08 0.14 -14.22
C ARG A 52 7.58 0.44 -14.06
N GLY A 53 8.33 -0.43 -13.38
CA GLY A 53 9.78 -0.29 -13.21
C GLY A 53 10.22 0.64 -12.07
N ALA A 54 9.32 1.05 -11.16
CA ALA A 54 9.64 1.87 -9.98
C ALA A 54 10.38 3.19 -10.28
N VAL A 55 10.14 3.76 -11.47
CA VAL A 55 10.73 5.02 -11.91
C VAL A 55 10.20 6.22 -11.13
N ARG A 56 10.97 7.32 -11.11
CA ARG A 56 10.55 8.58 -10.49
C ARG A 56 9.56 9.32 -11.39
N LEU A 57 8.33 9.50 -10.91
CA LEU A 57 7.30 10.32 -11.56
C LEU A 57 7.37 11.75 -11.03
N LEU A 58 7.42 12.71 -11.95
CA LEU A 58 7.31 14.13 -11.62
C LEU A 58 5.88 14.59 -11.93
N PRO A 59 5.25 15.40 -11.07
CA PRO A 59 4.00 16.05 -11.41
C PRO A 59 4.21 16.98 -12.62
N GLU A 60 3.19 17.14 -13.46
CA GLU A 60 3.15 18.17 -14.50
C GLU A 60 3.10 19.58 -13.90
#